data_AF-Q1N5C3-F1
#
_entry.id   AF-Q1N5C3-F1
#
_cell.length_a   1.000
_cell.length_b   1.000
_cell.length_c   1.000
_cell.angle_alpha   90.00
_cell.angle_beta   90.00
_cell.angle_gamma   90.00
#
_symmetry.space_group_name_H-M   'P 1'
#
loop_
_entity.id
_entity.type
_entity.pdbx_description
1 polymer ?
#
loop_
_entity_poly.entity_id
_entity_poly.type
_entity_poly.pdbx_seq_one_letter_code
_entity_poly.pdbx_strand_id
1 'polypeptide(L)'
;MSNAQSLIEQFYQEEQELKAQEATFTPLDLSVSSADMAMINIISKRFNKDKQVLVREALSQALIDMFNALEPVERKMLSKEADEMANSIAQEIAEEQGLDQLEVTGTNWAQQDKQAAKDEKKAEKIAQQEREKLEAEIRAEIEAEQADINRDETAEAANEAEAHTEESHEALSETAGESEPQENSIFGESQEEEKETSSNSIFA
;
A
#
# COMPACT_ATOMS: atom_id res chain seq x y z
N MET A 1 45.62 10.10 33.21
CA MET A 1 44.59 11.16 33.20
C MET A 1 43.65 10.87 34.36
N SER A 2 43.26 11.90 35.12
CA SER A 2 42.29 11.71 36.21
C SER A 2 40.92 11.31 35.63
N ASN A 3 40.14 10.47 36.31
CA ASN A 3 38.79 10.07 35.87
C ASN A 3 37.89 11.28 35.58
N ALA A 4 38.08 12.39 36.30
CA ALA A 4 37.34 13.64 36.06
C ALA A 4 37.79 14.38 34.78
N GLN A 5 39.07 14.29 34.39
CA GLN A 5 39.56 14.87 33.15
C GLN A 5 39.02 14.12 31.93
N SER A 6 38.98 12.78 32.00
CA SER A 6 38.36 11.94 30.96
C SER A 6 36.87 12.22 30.81
N LEU A 7 36.16 12.47 31.91
CA LEU A 7 34.73 12.79 31.87
C LEU A 7 34.46 14.15 31.23
N ILE A 8 35.28 15.16 31.52
CA ILE A 8 35.16 16.47 30.89
C ILE A 8 35.47 16.40 29.40
N GLU A 9 36.49 15.62 29.01
CA GLU A 9 36.83 15.39 27.61
C GLU A 9 35.69 14.69 26.85
N GLN A 10 35.02 13.72 27.48
CA GLN A 10 33.81 13.09 26.92
C GLN A 10 32.68 14.12 26.72
N PHE A 11 32.44 15.02 27.67
CA PHE A 11 31.42 16.06 27.49
C PHE A 11 31.75 17.02 26.34
N TYR A 12 33.02 17.36 26.12
CA TYR A 12 33.41 18.16 24.95
C TYR A 12 33.19 17.43 23.63
N GLN A 13 33.42 16.11 23.60
CA GLN A 13 33.14 15.29 22.42
C GLN A 13 31.63 15.21 22.17
N GLU A 14 30.82 14.92 23.19
CA GLU A 14 29.35 14.89 23.08
C GLU A 14 28.78 16.24 22.63
N GLU A 15 29.29 17.36 23.14
CA GLU A 15 28.86 18.70 22.71
C GLU A 15 29.22 18.98 21.24
N GLN A 16 30.41 18.54 20.80
CA GLN A 16 30.81 18.67 19.40
C GLN A 16 29.93 17.81 18.48
N GLU A 17 29.62 16.59 18.88
CA GLU A 17 28.74 15.69 18.13
C GLU A 17 27.32 16.26 18.02
N LEU A 18 26.78 16.84 19.10
CA LEU A 18 25.48 17.49 19.05
C LEU A 18 25.45 18.68 18.10
N LYS A 19 26.49 19.51 18.11
CA LYS A 19 26.61 20.64 17.17
C LYS A 19 26.76 20.18 15.73
N ALA A 20 27.55 19.13 15.49
CA ALA A 20 27.70 18.55 14.16
C ALA A 20 26.36 17.97 13.65
N GLN A 21 25.60 17.31 14.53
CA GLN A 21 24.25 16.84 14.19
C GLN A 21 23.31 18.02 13.90
N GLU A 22 23.30 19.05 14.73
CA GLU A 22 22.47 20.24 14.51
C GLU A 22 22.82 20.95 13.20
N ALA A 23 24.11 20.99 12.84
CA ALA A 23 24.62 21.57 11.61
C ALA A 23 24.12 20.85 10.33
N THR A 24 23.58 19.64 10.42
CA THR A 24 22.98 18.94 9.27
C THR A 24 21.55 19.39 8.97
N PHE A 25 20.91 20.12 9.89
CA PHE A 25 19.53 20.55 9.74
C PHE A 25 19.43 22.01 9.28
N THR A 26 18.53 22.25 8.33
CA THR A 26 18.14 23.61 7.93
C THR A 26 17.11 24.16 8.92
N PRO A 27 17.28 25.40 9.45
CA PRO A 27 16.29 26.01 10.33
C PRO A 27 15.00 26.30 9.54
N LEU A 28 13.85 25.98 10.15
CA LEU A 28 12.54 26.24 9.60
C LEU A 28 11.70 27.01 10.63
N ASP A 29 11.24 28.21 10.26
CA ASP A 29 10.34 29.00 11.10
C ASP A 29 8.88 28.69 10.78
N LEU A 30 8.09 28.38 11.81
CA LEU A 30 6.72 27.88 11.67
C LEU A 30 5.77 28.67 12.56
N SER A 31 4.65 29.10 11.97
CA SER A 31 3.52 29.62 12.73
C SER A 31 2.51 28.50 12.98
N VAL A 32 2.11 28.33 14.24
CA VAL A 32 1.18 27.27 14.66
C VAL A 32 0.02 27.89 15.44
N SER A 33 -1.16 27.27 15.39
CA SER A 33 -2.30 27.76 16.14
C SER A 33 -2.04 27.73 17.65
N SER A 34 -2.73 28.59 18.41
CA SER A 34 -2.60 28.60 19.87
C SER A 34 -3.05 27.29 20.52
N ALA A 35 -4.02 26.60 19.92
CA ALA A 35 -4.50 25.30 20.38
C ALA A 35 -3.43 24.20 20.19
N ASP A 36 -2.81 24.14 19.02
CA ASP A 36 -1.78 23.15 18.72
C ASP A 36 -0.53 23.40 19.56
N MET A 37 -0.14 24.67 19.74
CA MET A 37 0.99 25.03 20.59
C MET A 37 0.74 24.66 22.05
N ALA A 38 -0.51 24.78 22.54
CA ALA A 38 -0.85 24.29 23.88
C ALA A 38 -0.66 22.76 23.99
N MET A 39 -1.07 22.03 22.96
CA MET A 39 -0.90 20.57 22.90
C MET A 39 0.58 20.17 22.87
N ILE A 40 1.39 20.81 22.02
CA ILE A 40 2.86 20.66 21.96
C ILE A 40 3.49 20.91 23.33
N ASN A 41 3.09 21.98 24.02
CA ASN A 41 3.59 22.30 25.36
C ASN A 41 3.24 21.22 26.40
N ILE A 42 2.05 20.63 26.32
CA ILE A 42 1.62 19.56 27.23
C ILE A 42 2.41 18.28 26.97
N ILE A 43 2.58 17.87 25.70
CA ILE A 43 3.38 16.69 25.34
C ILE A 43 4.84 16.88 25.74
N SER A 44 5.45 18.01 25.40
CA SER A 44 6.84 18.34 25.76
C SER A 44 7.07 18.19 27.27
N LYS A 45 6.16 18.75 28.10
CA LYS A 45 6.22 18.61 29.56
C LYS A 45 6.05 17.17 30.04
N ARG A 46 5.11 16.42 29.43
CA ARG A 46 4.82 15.04 29.84
C ARG A 46 6.01 14.09 29.59
N PHE A 47 6.70 14.26 28.47
CA PHE A 47 7.78 13.38 28.05
C PHE A 47 9.18 13.97 28.28
N ASN A 48 9.28 15.16 28.86
CA ASN A 48 10.53 15.90 29.04
C ASN A 48 11.36 16.00 27.74
N LYS A 49 10.67 16.25 26.62
CA LYS A 49 11.28 16.42 25.29
C LYS A 49 11.27 17.89 24.89
N ASP A 50 12.31 18.31 24.20
CA ASP A 50 12.34 19.65 23.61
C ASP A 50 11.26 19.81 22.53
N LYS A 51 10.70 21.03 22.43
CA LYS A 51 9.59 21.31 21.52
C LYS A 51 10.02 21.23 20.06
N GLN A 52 11.23 21.70 19.72
CA GLN A 52 11.75 21.66 18.36
C GLN A 52 11.99 20.22 17.93
N VAL A 53 12.56 19.41 18.83
CA VAL A 53 12.75 17.97 18.59
C VAL A 53 11.40 17.29 18.34
N LEU A 54 10.40 17.55 19.19
CA LEU A 54 9.06 16.99 19.04
C LEU A 54 8.40 17.38 17.71
N VAL A 55 8.45 18.65 17.34
CA VAL A 55 7.87 19.15 16.09
C VAL A 55 8.59 18.56 14.88
N ARG A 56 9.91 18.46 14.92
CA ARG A 56 10.72 17.84 13.85
C ARG A 56 10.37 16.37 13.67
N GLU A 57 10.28 15.59 14.76
CA GLU A 57 9.89 14.18 14.72
C GLU A 57 8.47 14.01 14.14
N ALA A 58 7.52 14.81 14.63
CA ALA A 58 6.13 14.76 14.18
C ALA A 58 5.98 15.16 12.70
N LEU A 59 6.69 16.20 12.27
CA LEU A 59 6.72 16.64 10.88
C LEU A 59 7.33 15.59 9.96
N SER A 60 8.44 14.96 10.37
CA SER A 60 9.07 13.90 9.59
C SER A 60 8.13 12.71 9.37
N GLN A 61 7.39 12.30 10.41
CA GLN A 61 6.40 11.23 10.28
C GLN A 61 5.23 11.65 9.39
N ALA A 62 4.72 12.87 9.56
CA ALA A 62 3.63 13.38 8.73
C ALA A 62 4.01 13.44 7.24
N LEU A 63 5.26 13.80 6.92
CA LEU A 63 5.76 13.78 5.54
C LEU A 63 5.80 12.36 4.96
N ILE A 64 6.18 11.36 5.75
CA ILE A 64 6.16 9.95 5.33
C ILE A 64 4.71 9.50 5.08
N ASP A 65 3.79 9.83 5.98
CA ASP A 65 2.38 9.46 5.85
C ASP A 65 1.75 10.11 4.59
N MET A 66 2.03 11.39 4.34
CA MET A 66 1.62 12.08 3.11
C MET A 66 2.22 11.44 1.87
N PHE A 67 3.50 11.08 1.90
CA PHE A 67 4.18 10.41 0.78
C PHE A 67 3.60 9.01 0.50
N ASN A 68 3.22 8.27 1.54
CA ASN A 68 2.56 6.97 1.41
C ASN A 68 1.12 7.08 0.87
N ALA A 69 0.46 8.22 1.04
CA ALA A 69 -0.87 8.47 0.47
C ALA A 69 -0.85 8.80 -1.04
N LEU A 70 0.31 9.08 -1.64
CA LEU A 70 0.43 9.39 -3.06
C LEU A 70 0.22 8.16 -3.96
N GLU A 71 -0.06 8.39 -5.24
CA GLU A 71 -0.10 7.32 -6.24
C GLU A 71 1.31 6.78 -6.55
N PRO A 72 1.46 5.50 -6.92
CA PRO A 72 2.79 4.90 -7.14
C PRO A 72 3.64 5.61 -8.20
N VAL A 73 3.02 6.15 -9.25
CA VAL A 73 3.73 6.87 -10.32
C VAL A 73 4.28 8.19 -9.80
N GLU A 74 3.45 8.96 -9.09
CA GLU A 74 3.82 10.25 -8.49
C GLU A 74 4.87 10.07 -7.39
N ARG A 75 4.66 9.09 -6.51
CA ARG A 75 5.58 8.74 -5.43
C ARG A 75 6.99 8.47 -5.95
N LYS A 76 7.10 7.67 -7.01
CA LYS A 76 8.39 7.35 -7.65
C LYS A 76 9.06 8.58 -8.26
N MET A 77 8.30 9.48 -8.91
CA MET A 77 8.85 10.72 -9.47
C MET A 77 9.36 11.63 -8.35
N LEU A 78 8.49 11.95 -7.38
CA LEU A 78 8.78 12.86 -6.28
C LEU A 78 9.91 12.34 -5.40
N SER A 79 10.03 11.02 -5.21
CA SER A 79 11.12 10.44 -4.43
C SER A 79 12.50 10.75 -4.98
N LYS A 80 12.66 10.71 -6.30
CA LYS A 80 13.93 11.01 -6.96
C LYS A 80 14.24 12.50 -6.90
N GLU A 81 13.25 13.33 -7.20
CA GLU A 81 13.38 14.78 -7.16
C GLU A 81 13.72 15.27 -5.74
N ALA A 82 13.08 14.69 -4.72
CA ALA A 82 13.37 14.99 -3.32
C ALA A 82 14.80 14.58 -2.92
N ASP A 83 15.28 13.40 -3.32
CA ASP A 83 16.66 12.97 -3.06
C ASP A 83 17.68 13.86 -3.80
N GLU A 84 17.39 14.29 -5.02
CA GLU A 84 18.22 15.25 -5.78
C GLU A 84 18.27 16.62 -5.09
N MET A 85 17.12 17.15 -4.67
CA MET A 85 17.04 18.41 -3.91
C MET A 85 17.74 18.30 -2.56
N ALA A 86 17.63 17.18 -1.85
CA ALA A 86 18.31 16.98 -0.57
C ALA A 86 19.84 17.04 -0.72
N ASN A 87 20.39 16.50 -1.81
CA ASN A 87 21.82 16.64 -2.12
C ASN A 87 22.20 18.11 -2.39
N SER A 88 21.37 18.84 -3.12
CA SER A 88 21.59 20.28 -3.37
C SER A 88 21.58 21.09 -2.09
N ILE A 89 20.63 20.85 -1.18
CA ILE A 89 20.54 21.53 0.11
C ILE A 89 21.76 21.18 0.99
N ALA A 90 22.16 19.91 1.05
CA ALA A 90 23.34 19.51 1.81
C ALA A 90 24.62 20.17 1.28
N GLN A 91 24.73 20.35 -0.04
CA GLN A 91 25.84 21.08 -0.64
C GLN A 91 25.82 22.57 -0.25
N GLU A 92 24.66 23.24 -0.29
CA GLU A 92 24.51 24.62 0.15
C GLU A 92 24.92 24.80 1.62
N ILE A 93 24.48 23.90 2.49
CA ILE A 93 24.86 23.89 3.91
C ILE A 93 26.37 23.68 4.07
N ALA A 94 26.97 22.76 3.30
CA ALA A 94 28.41 22.52 3.33
C ALA A 94 29.18 23.80 2.97
N GLU A 95 28.76 24.49 1.91
CA GLU A 95 29.36 25.75 1.45
C GLU A 95 29.24 26.85 2.51
N GLU A 96 28.06 27.02 3.14
CA GLU A 96 27.85 27.98 4.22
C GLU A 96 28.74 27.71 5.45
N GLN A 97 29.01 26.44 5.73
CA GLN A 97 29.85 26.01 6.85
C GLN A 97 31.34 25.92 6.52
N GLY A 98 31.72 26.15 5.25
CA GLY A 98 33.09 26.01 4.77
C GLY A 98 33.60 24.57 4.75
N LEU A 99 32.69 23.60 4.59
CA LEU A 99 32.96 22.18 4.42
C LEU A 99 32.94 21.81 2.92
N ASP A 100 33.80 20.87 2.51
CA ASP A 100 33.84 20.40 1.11
C ASP A 100 32.60 19.59 0.73
N GLN A 101 32.04 18.84 1.70
CA GLN A 101 30.85 18.02 1.51
C GLN A 101 30.17 17.77 2.85
N LEU A 102 28.83 17.74 2.84
CA LEU A 102 27.99 17.30 3.94
C LEU A 102 27.28 16.00 3.56
N GLU A 103 27.22 15.05 4.49
CA GLU A 103 26.43 13.84 4.29
C GLU A 103 24.93 14.15 4.39
N VAL A 104 24.14 13.73 3.41
CA VAL A 104 22.67 13.82 3.47
C VAL A 104 22.18 12.81 4.50
N THR A 105 21.93 13.29 5.72
CA THR A 105 21.38 12.46 6.80
C THR A 105 19.85 12.51 6.79
N GLY A 106 19.20 11.35 6.99
CA GLY A 106 17.74 11.27 7.17
C GLY A 106 17.06 10.25 6.26
N THR A 107 15.83 10.56 5.86
CA THR A 107 14.99 9.68 5.03
C THR A 107 15.48 9.67 3.59
N ASN A 108 15.86 8.51 3.08
CA ASN A 108 16.07 8.31 1.64
C ASN A 108 14.71 8.01 0.97
N TRP A 109 14.21 8.94 0.16
CA TRP A 109 12.86 8.86 -0.38
C TRP A 109 12.72 7.76 -1.43
N ALA A 110 13.75 7.51 -2.24
CA ALA A 110 13.73 6.40 -3.20
C ALA A 110 13.70 5.02 -2.50
N GLN A 111 14.26 4.90 -1.30
CA GLN A 111 14.13 3.70 -0.47
C GLN A 111 12.75 3.60 0.16
N GLN A 112 12.16 4.72 0.60
CA GLN A 112 10.77 4.74 1.10
C GLN A 112 9.78 4.32 0.02
N ASP A 113 9.95 4.77 -1.23
CA ASP A 113 9.12 4.33 -2.37
C ASP A 113 9.18 2.80 -2.55
N LYS A 114 10.38 2.22 -2.52
CA LYS A 114 10.56 0.76 -2.60
C LYS A 114 9.89 0.03 -1.43
N GLN A 115 9.88 0.62 -0.25
CA GLN A 115 9.24 0.04 0.92
C GLN A 115 7.71 0.12 0.80
N ALA A 116 7.17 1.28 0.45
CA ALA A 116 5.75 1.49 0.18
C ALA A 116 5.23 0.51 -0.88
N ALA A 117 5.94 0.37 -2.01
CA ALA A 117 5.57 -0.57 -3.08
C ALA A 117 5.61 -2.05 -2.63
N LYS A 118 6.45 -2.41 -1.66
CA LYS A 118 6.44 -3.76 -1.07
C LYS A 118 5.26 -3.95 -0.14
N ASP A 119 4.93 -2.93 0.64
CA ASP A 119 3.86 -3.01 1.63
C ASP A 119 2.48 -2.98 0.97
N GLU A 120 2.30 -2.21 -0.12
CA GLU A 120 1.12 -2.28 -1.00
C GLU A 120 0.92 -3.69 -1.57
N LYS A 121 1.97 -4.32 -2.12
CA LYS A 121 1.87 -5.71 -2.64
C LYS A 121 1.53 -6.73 -1.56
N LYS A 122 2.02 -6.53 -0.33
CA LYS A 122 1.63 -7.38 0.80
C LYS A 122 0.18 -7.15 1.18
N ALA A 123 -0.27 -5.90 1.23
CA ALA A 123 -1.65 -5.54 1.54
C ALA A 123 -2.62 -6.09 0.49
N GLU A 124 -2.30 -5.98 -0.80
CA GLU A 124 -3.05 -6.59 -1.90
C GLU A 124 -3.14 -8.11 -1.75
N LYS A 125 -2.02 -8.78 -1.44
CA LYS A 125 -2.01 -10.23 -1.23
C LYS A 125 -2.85 -10.65 -0.02
N ILE A 126 -2.78 -9.92 1.09
CA ILE A 126 -3.58 -10.20 2.28
C ILE A 126 -5.06 -9.97 1.98
N ALA A 127 -5.41 -8.85 1.35
CA ALA A 127 -6.78 -8.54 0.94
C ALA A 127 -7.34 -9.58 -0.04
N GLN A 128 -6.51 -10.09 -0.97
CA GLN A 128 -6.91 -11.17 -1.86
C GLN A 128 -7.15 -12.48 -1.09
N GLN A 129 -6.26 -12.85 -0.18
CA GLN A 129 -6.44 -14.05 0.66
C GLN A 129 -7.68 -13.95 1.56
N GLU A 130 -8.00 -12.76 2.08
CA GLU A 130 -9.21 -12.52 2.86
C GLU A 130 -10.47 -12.62 1.99
N ARG A 131 -10.45 -12.07 0.78
CA ARG A 131 -11.55 -12.22 -0.20
C ARG A 131 -11.77 -13.68 -0.57
N GLU A 132 -10.72 -14.43 -0.88
CA GLU A 132 -10.80 -15.86 -1.22
C GLU A 132 -11.35 -16.69 -0.05
N LYS A 133 -10.98 -16.37 1.20
CA LYS A 133 -11.54 -17.04 2.39
C LYS A 133 -13.02 -16.74 2.58
N LEU A 134 -13.44 -15.48 2.45
CA LEU A 134 -14.85 -15.10 2.55
C LEU A 134 -15.69 -15.74 1.44
N GLU A 135 -15.19 -15.78 0.21
CA GLU A 135 -15.86 -16.46 -0.90
C GLU A 135 -15.97 -17.97 -0.67
N ALA A 136 -14.95 -18.60 -0.10
CA ALA A 136 -14.98 -20.02 0.26
C ALA A 136 -15.97 -20.32 1.40
N GLU A 137 -16.05 -19.44 2.40
CA GLU A 137 -17.02 -19.56 3.51
C GLU A 137 -18.47 -19.40 3.02
N ILE A 138 -18.74 -18.39 2.20
CA ILE A 138 -20.06 -18.18 1.58
C ILE A 138 -20.42 -19.37 0.69
N ARG A 139 -19.48 -19.89 -0.10
CA ARG A 139 -19.73 -21.08 -0.94
C ARG A 139 -20.06 -22.31 -0.08
N ALA A 140 -19.34 -22.52 1.02
CA ALA A 140 -19.59 -23.64 1.92
C ALA A 140 -20.97 -23.53 2.61
N GLU A 141 -21.40 -22.31 2.96
CA GLU A 141 -22.73 -22.06 3.54
C GLU A 141 -23.85 -22.34 2.52
N ILE A 142 -23.70 -21.90 1.26
CA ILE A 142 -24.66 -22.20 0.18
C ILE A 142 -24.74 -23.71 -0.11
N GLU A 143 -23.60 -24.41 -0.15
CA GLU A 143 -23.57 -25.88 -0.35
C GLU A 143 -24.22 -26.63 0.83
N ALA A 144 -24.03 -26.15 2.07
CA ALA A 144 -24.69 -26.73 3.24
C ALA A 144 -26.22 -26.53 3.20
N GLU A 145 -26.68 -25.34 2.80
CA GLU A 145 -28.10 -25.03 2.68
C GLU A 145 -28.77 -25.84 1.54
N GLN A 146 -28.08 -26.03 0.41
CA GLN A 146 -28.54 -26.91 -0.67
C GLN A 146 -28.52 -28.40 -0.30
N ALA A 147 -27.61 -28.83 0.57
CA ALA A 147 -27.57 -30.20 1.08
C ALA A 147 -28.72 -30.48 2.06
N ASP A 148 -29.13 -29.50 2.87
CA ASP A 148 -30.30 -29.63 3.75
C ASP A 148 -31.62 -29.65 2.96
N ILE A 149 -31.74 -28.87 1.88
CA ILE A 149 -32.93 -28.92 1.00
C ILE A 149 -33.07 -30.28 0.30
N ASN A 150 -31.98 -30.86 -0.22
CA ASN A 150 -32.01 -32.18 -0.86
C ASN A 150 -32.29 -33.34 0.12
N ARG A 151 -32.06 -33.13 1.43
CA ARG A 151 -32.31 -34.13 2.47
C ARG A 151 -33.79 -34.23 2.86
N ASP A 152 -34.55 -33.14 2.73
CA ASP A 152 -36.00 -33.15 2.93
C ASP A 152 -36.76 -33.76 1.73
N GLU A 153 -36.32 -33.53 0.49
CA GLU A 153 -36.96 -34.13 -0.71
C GLU A 153 -36.79 -35.66 -0.79
N THR A 154 -35.72 -36.21 -0.21
CA THR A 154 -35.52 -37.68 -0.14
C THR A 154 -36.29 -38.36 1.00
N ALA A 155 -36.82 -37.60 1.97
CA ALA A 155 -37.67 -38.12 3.04
C ALA A 155 -39.16 -38.17 2.63
N GLU A 156 -39.63 -37.28 1.74
CA GLU A 156 -41.00 -37.33 1.19
C GLU A 156 -41.18 -38.44 0.14
N ALA A 157 -40.16 -38.74 -0.67
CA ALA A 157 -40.25 -39.81 -1.69
C ALA A 157 -40.28 -41.24 -1.11
N ALA A 158 -39.95 -41.44 0.17
CA ALA A 158 -39.99 -42.74 0.83
C ALA A 158 -41.38 -43.09 1.40
N ASN A 159 -42.33 -42.14 1.44
CA ASN A 159 -43.64 -42.33 2.07
C ASN A 159 -44.82 -42.41 1.07
N GLU A 160 -44.55 -42.37 -0.24
CA GLU A 160 -45.56 -42.55 -1.31
C GLU A 160 -45.46 -43.90 -2.05
N ALA A 161 -44.74 -44.88 -1.51
CA ALA A 161 -44.58 -46.19 -2.14
C ALA A 161 -45.65 -47.25 -1.76
N GLU A 162 -46.64 -46.92 -0.91
CA GLU A 162 -47.75 -47.82 -0.56
C GLU A 162 -49.11 -47.12 -0.61
N ALA A 163 -49.64 -46.85 -1.81
CA ALA A 163 -51.08 -46.95 -2.13
C ALA A 163 -51.39 -46.33 -3.49
N HIS A 164 -51.30 -47.15 -4.55
CA HIS A 164 -52.43 -47.44 -5.44
C HIS A 164 -51.93 -48.03 -6.75
N THR A 165 -51.90 -49.36 -6.77
CA THR A 165 -52.07 -50.18 -7.96
C THR A 165 -53.50 -50.02 -8.48
N GLU A 166 -53.63 -50.17 -9.80
CA GLU A 166 -54.81 -50.54 -10.60
C GLU A 166 -55.58 -49.43 -11.35
N GLU A 167 -55.29 -49.44 -12.66
CA GLU A 167 -56.22 -49.44 -13.81
C GLU A 167 -57.21 -48.27 -13.98
N SER A 168 -57.11 -47.58 -15.12
CA SER A 168 -57.95 -47.91 -16.29
C SER A 168 -57.88 -46.84 -17.41
N HIS A 169 -57.71 -47.35 -18.63
CA HIS A 169 -58.17 -46.88 -19.94
C HIS A 169 -57.78 -45.52 -20.55
N GLU A 170 -57.03 -45.66 -21.66
CA GLU A 170 -57.26 -45.12 -23.02
C GLU A 170 -58.00 -43.78 -23.21
N ALA A 171 -57.35 -42.83 -23.90
CA ALA A 171 -57.64 -42.60 -25.32
C ALA A 171 -56.62 -41.62 -25.96
N LEU A 172 -56.23 -41.96 -27.19
CA LEU A 172 -55.31 -41.28 -28.09
C LEU A 172 -55.77 -39.87 -28.52
N SER A 173 -54.81 -38.98 -28.81
CA SER A 173 -54.76 -38.24 -30.09
C SER A 173 -53.40 -37.53 -30.27
N GLU A 174 -52.55 -38.10 -31.13
CA GLU A 174 -51.82 -37.48 -32.26
C GLU A 174 -51.87 -35.93 -32.36
N THR A 175 -50.81 -35.16 -32.70
CA THR A 175 -49.70 -35.39 -33.65
C THR A 175 -48.70 -34.20 -33.65
N ALA A 176 -47.43 -34.54 -33.95
CA ALA A 176 -46.42 -33.86 -34.80
C ALA A 176 -46.03 -32.38 -34.54
N GLY A 177 -44.77 -31.94 -34.61
CA GLY A 177 -43.47 -32.51 -35.01
C GLY A 177 -42.38 -31.46 -34.72
N GLU A 178 -41.20 -31.87 -34.25
CA GLU A 178 -39.96 -32.07 -35.05
C GLU A 178 -39.15 -30.75 -35.19
N SER A 179 -38.13 -30.48 -34.36
CA SER A 179 -36.68 -30.87 -34.47
C SER A 179 -35.81 -29.71 -35.02
N GLU A 180 -34.88 -29.23 -34.17
CA GLU A 180 -33.42 -28.98 -34.35
C GLU A 180 -32.80 -28.49 -35.71
N PRO A 181 -31.51 -28.08 -35.79
CA PRO A 181 -30.58 -27.43 -34.85
C PRO A 181 -29.67 -26.31 -35.49
N GLN A 182 -28.76 -25.79 -34.67
CA GLN A 182 -27.45 -25.10 -34.86
C GLN A 182 -26.85 -24.80 -36.26
N GLU A 183 -26.15 -23.65 -36.37
CA GLU A 183 -24.71 -23.47 -36.71
C GLU A 183 -24.35 -21.96 -36.64
N ASN A 184 -23.39 -21.50 -35.81
CA ASN A 184 -21.93 -21.44 -35.96
C ASN A 184 -21.41 -20.34 -36.92
N SER A 185 -20.58 -19.41 -36.41
CA SER A 185 -19.44 -18.77 -37.12
C SER A 185 -18.94 -17.56 -36.29
N ILE A 186 -17.77 -17.61 -35.64
CA ILE A 186 -16.40 -17.38 -36.16
C ILE A 186 -16.01 -15.90 -36.32
N PHE A 187 -14.99 -15.53 -35.54
CA PHE A 187 -13.76 -14.78 -35.91
C PHE A 187 -13.87 -13.40 -36.58
N GLY A 188 -13.26 -12.39 -35.95
CA GLY A 188 -13.07 -11.04 -36.49
C GLY A 188 -11.94 -10.30 -35.78
N GLU A 189 -10.72 -10.63 -36.18
CA GLU A 189 -9.43 -10.02 -35.87
C GLU A 189 -9.24 -8.69 -36.62
N SER A 190 -8.66 -7.68 -35.97
CA SER A 190 -7.91 -6.53 -36.53
C SER A 190 -7.16 -5.91 -35.32
N GLN A 191 -5.86 -6.13 -35.10
CA GLN A 191 -4.70 -5.50 -35.77
C GLN A 191 -4.93 -4.01 -36.08
N GLU A 192 -4.03 -3.06 -35.89
CA GLU A 192 -2.68 -2.93 -35.31
C GLU A 192 -2.42 -1.41 -35.41
N GLU A 193 -1.68 -0.81 -34.48
CA GLU A 193 -0.59 0.14 -34.81
C GLU A 193 0.07 0.62 -33.51
N GLU A 194 1.21 0.00 -33.22
CA GLU A 194 2.23 0.47 -32.29
C GLU A 194 3.42 1.00 -33.11
N LYS A 195 4.11 2.01 -32.54
CA LYS A 195 5.56 2.32 -32.72
C LYS A 195 5.98 3.06 -34.00
N GLU A 196 7.03 3.89 -34.05
CA GLU A 196 8.15 4.09 -33.15
C GLU A 196 8.88 5.42 -33.45
N THR A 197 9.45 6.01 -32.40
CA THR A 197 10.65 6.85 -32.45
C THR A 197 11.87 6.03 -32.91
N SER A 198 12.70 6.54 -33.83
CA SER A 198 14.16 6.61 -33.67
C SER A 198 14.85 7.13 -34.93
N SER A 199 15.49 8.29 -34.81
CA SER A 199 16.50 8.77 -35.75
C SER A 199 17.85 8.72 -35.03
N ASN A 200 18.49 7.55 -35.05
CA ASN A 200 19.90 7.39 -34.71
C ASN A 200 20.69 7.31 -36.02
N SER A 201 21.44 8.39 -36.30
CA SER A 201 22.36 8.48 -37.42
C SER A 201 23.61 7.66 -37.14
N ILE A 202 23.72 6.52 -37.82
CA ILE A 202 24.99 5.85 -38.12
C ILE A 202 25.38 6.36 -39.51
N PHE A 203 26.42 7.18 -39.60
CA PHE A 203 27.42 7.25 -40.70
C PHE A 203 28.24 8.55 -40.64
N ALA A 204 29.55 8.35 -40.76
CA ALA A 204 30.63 9.26 -41.16
C ALA A 204 31.20 10.23 -40.12
#